data_AF-R7WCK2-F1
#
_entry.id   AF-R7WCK2-F1
#
_cell.length_a   1.000
_cell.length_b   1.000
_cell.length_c   1.000
_cell.angle_alpha   90.00
_cell.angle_beta   90.00
_cell.angle_gamma   90.00
#
_symmetry.space_group_name_H-M   'P 1'
#
loop_
_entity.id
_entity.type
_entity.pdbx_description
1 polymer ?
#
loop_
_entity_poly.entity_id
_entity_poly.type
_entity_poly.pdbx_seq_one_letter_code
_entity_poly.pdbx_strand_id
1 'polypeptide(L)'
;MAEVAGMIASAVGNQVASKLGELVKDEIALLWGFEDDVEGLREKMEDLQALLLDADERMRRGEIQGKAVSRWLAKFKDVAYDVEDVLDDLDATALVEKTQSKEQSVFLPFD
;
A
#
# COMPACT_ATOMS: atom_id res chain seq x y z
N MET A 1 -10.30 -7.11 21.89
CA MET A 1 -9.24 -7.73 21.08
C MET A 1 -9.54 -7.63 19.58
N ALA A 2 -10.72 -8.03 19.09
CA ALA A 2 -11.07 -7.88 17.67
C ALA A 2 -11.18 -6.42 17.20
N GLU A 3 -11.83 -5.56 18.00
CA GLU A 3 -11.99 -4.11 17.70
C GLU A 3 -10.64 -3.39 17.50
N VAL A 4 -9.66 -3.67 18.36
CA VAL A 4 -8.29 -3.12 18.24
C VAL A 4 -7.55 -3.68 17.03
N ALA A 5 -7.74 -4.96 16.72
CA ALA A 5 -7.15 -5.57 15.53
C ALA A 5 -7.75 -5.01 14.24
N GLY A 6 -9.07 -4.75 14.21
CA GLY A 6 -9.76 -4.08 13.11
C GLY A 6 -9.25 -2.66 12.88
N MET A 7 -9.07 -1.87 13.94
CA MET A 7 -8.49 -0.53 13.83
C MET A 7 -7.06 -0.55 13.27
N ILE A 8 -6.21 -1.46 13.74
CA ILE A 8 -4.83 -1.58 13.24
C ILE A 8 -4.82 -1.99 11.77
N ALA A 9 -5.65 -2.96 11.37
CA ALA A 9 -5.76 -3.38 9.98
C ALA A 9 -6.25 -2.24 9.08
N SER A 10 -7.30 -1.52 9.48
CA SER A 10 -7.81 -0.37 8.74
C SER A 10 -6.75 0.73 8.57
N ALA A 11 -5.98 1.03 9.62
CA ALA A 11 -4.89 2.01 9.55
C ALA A 11 -3.78 1.59 8.57
N VAL A 12 -3.34 0.33 8.63
CA VAL A 12 -2.32 -0.19 7.70
C VAL A 12 -2.83 -0.20 6.26
N GLY A 13 -4.08 -0.61 6.02
CA GLY A 13 -4.69 -0.58 4.68
C GLY A 13 -4.75 0.83 4.09
N ASN A 14 -5.13 1.83 4.89
CA ASN A 14 -5.12 3.24 4.48
C ASN A 14 -3.73 3.73 4.09
N GLN A 15 -2.72 3.38 4.90
CA GLN A 15 -1.34 3.78 4.65
C GLN A 15 -0.83 3.22 3.31
N VAL A 16 -1.07 1.94 3.05
CA VAL A 16 -0.69 1.29 1.79
C VAL A 16 -1.43 1.90 0.60
N ALA A 17 -2.76 2.11 0.71
CA ALA A 17 -3.53 2.75 -0.35
C ALA A 17 -3.05 4.18 -0.66
N SER A 18 -2.67 4.93 0.37
CA SER A 18 -2.10 6.28 0.21
C SER A 18 -0.77 6.25 -0.55
N LYS A 19 0.16 5.36 -0.15
CA LYS A 19 1.47 5.19 -0.84
C LYS A 19 1.29 4.83 -2.32
N LEU A 20 0.38 3.90 -2.62
CA LEU A 20 0.03 3.55 -4.01
C LEU A 20 -0.50 4.76 -4.79
N GLY A 21 -1.37 5.57 -4.16
CA GLY A 21 -1.90 6.79 -4.78
C GLY A 21 -0.86 7.89 -4.99
N GLU A 22 0.20 7.95 -4.18
CA GLU A 22 1.35 8.84 -4.41
C GLU A 22 2.19 8.36 -5.60
N LEU A 23 2.44 7.05 -5.68
CA LEU A 23 3.20 6.45 -6.77
C LEU A 23 2.52 6.59 -8.14
N VAL A 24 1.18 6.52 -8.21
CA VAL A 24 0.41 6.79 -9.44
C VAL A 24 0.54 8.26 -9.86
N LYS A 25 0.59 9.19 -8.90
CA LYS A 25 0.72 10.63 -9.19
C LYS A 25 2.14 10.99 -9.62
N ASP A 26 3.12 10.28 -9.11
CA ASP A 26 4.52 10.48 -9.44
C ASP A 26 4.85 9.79 -10.78
N GLU A 27 5.65 10.47 -11.61
CA GLU A 27 6.06 10.07 -12.97
C GLU A 27 6.82 8.71 -13.04
N ILE A 28 7.07 8.08 -11.89
CA ILE A 28 7.71 6.77 -11.69
C ILE A 28 6.83 5.63 -12.22
N ALA A 29 5.51 5.65 -11.97
CA ALA A 29 4.59 4.64 -12.49
C ALA A 29 4.50 4.67 -14.03
N LEU A 30 4.55 5.87 -14.61
CA LEU A 30 4.60 6.11 -16.06
C LEU A 30 5.94 5.65 -16.66
N LEU A 31 7.06 5.84 -15.96
CA LEU A 31 8.40 5.43 -16.42
C LEU A 31 8.54 3.91 -16.54
N TRP A 32 7.90 3.14 -15.65
CA TRP A 32 8.01 1.68 -15.64
C TRP A 32 6.81 0.94 -16.25
N GLY A 33 5.73 1.66 -16.60
CA GLY A 33 4.57 1.10 -17.29
C GLY A 33 3.62 0.28 -16.41
N PHE A 34 3.66 0.48 -15.09
CA PHE A 34 2.84 -0.25 -14.10
C PHE A 34 1.69 0.59 -13.53
N GLU A 35 1.35 1.74 -14.11
CA GLU A 35 0.30 2.63 -13.58
C GLU A 35 -1.04 1.91 -13.36
N ASP A 36 -1.49 1.12 -14.35
CA ASP A 36 -2.71 0.31 -14.24
C ASP A 36 -2.64 -0.74 -13.13
N ASP A 37 -1.46 -1.34 -12.91
CA ASP A 37 -1.23 -2.36 -11.88
C ASP A 37 -1.22 -1.76 -10.47
N VAL A 38 -0.61 -0.57 -10.31
CA VAL A 38 -0.57 0.17 -9.04
C VAL A 38 -1.96 0.68 -8.67
N GLU A 39 -2.71 1.24 -9.63
CA GLU A 39 -4.10 1.66 -9.44
C GLU A 39 -4.98 0.46 -9.07
N GLY A 40 -4.86 -0.65 -9.79
CA GLY A 40 -5.60 -1.88 -9.50
C GLY A 40 -5.22 -2.51 -8.15
N LEU A 41 -4.01 -2.29 -7.64
CA LEU A 41 -3.62 -2.71 -6.30
C LEU A 41 -4.22 -1.78 -5.23
N ARG A 42 -4.31 -0.47 -5.51
CA ARG A 42 -4.97 0.50 -4.61
C ARG A 42 -6.44 0.13 -4.42
N GLU A 43 -7.18 -0.07 -5.51
CA GLU A 43 -8.60 -0.44 -5.46
C GLU A 43 -8.82 -1.72 -4.64
N LYS A 44 -7.99 -2.75 -4.83
CA LYS A 44 -8.07 -4.00 -4.06
C LYS A 44 -7.83 -3.80 -2.57
N MET A 45 -6.94 -2.88 -2.19
CA MET A 45 -6.67 -2.57 -0.78
C MET A 45 -7.83 -1.80 -0.15
N GLU A 46 -8.42 -0.86 -0.88
CA GLU A 46 -9.64 -0.14 -0.48
C GLU A 46 -10.82 -1.12 -0.29
N ASP A 47 -11.04 -2.03 -1.24
CA ASP A 47 -12.05 -3.09 -1.15
C ASP A 47 -11.83 -4.00 0.06
N LEU A 48 -10.59 -4.40 0.34
CA LEU A 48 -10.27 -5.21 1.51
C LEU A 48 -10.53 -4.46 2.81
N GLN A 49 -10.27 -3.16 2.85
CA GLN A 49 -10.58 -2.32 4.00
C GLN A 49 -12.10 -2.20 4.21
N ALA A 50 -12.88 -2.06 3.14
CA ALA A 50 -14.33 -2.05 3.24
C ALA A 50 -14.89 -3.40 3.75
N LEU A 51 -14.36 -4.52 3.24
CA LEU A 51 -14.70 -5.86 3.72
C LEU A 51 -14.34 -6.06 5.20
N LEU A 52 -13.27 -5.44 5.68
CA LEU A 52 -12.89 -5.47 7.09
C LEU A 52 -13.88 -4.76 7.99
N LEU A 53 -14.31 -3.58 7.59
CA LEU A 53 -15.29 -2.80 8.33
C LEU A 53 -16.61 -3.56 8.39
N ASP A 54 -17.05 -4.17 7.28
CA ASP A 54 -18.24 -5.02 7.25
C ASP A 54 -18.09 -6.25 8.16
N ALA A 55 -16.93 -6.92 8.14
CA ALA A 55 -16.67 -8.08 8.98
C ALA A 55 -16.65 -7.74 10.48
N ASP A 56 -16.02 -6.63 10.89
CA ASP A 56 -16.01 -6.20 12.30
C ASP A 56 -17.42 -5.86 12.79
N GLU A 57 -18.19 -5.15 11.96
CA GLU A 57 -19.57 -4.78 12.27
C GLU A 57 -20.48 -6.03 12.37
N ARG A 58 -20.36 -6.99 11.45
CA ARG A 58 -21.08 -8.28 11.52
C ARG A 58 -20.67 -9.10 12.74
N MET A 59 -19.40 -9.04 13.14
CA MET A 59 -18.93 -9.66 14.37
C MET A 59 -19.56 -8.99 15.60
N ARG A 60 -19.61 -7.65 15.66
CA ARG A 60 -20.28 -6.91 16.75
C ARG A 60 -21.75 -7.27 16.88
N ARG A 61 -22.43 -7.53 15.77
CA ARG A 61 -23.82 -8.00 15.72
C ARG A 61 -23.99 -9.49 16.06
N GLY A 62 -22.89 -10.23 16.24
CA GLY A 62 -22.91 -11.65 16.56
C GLY A 62 -23.22 -12.57 15.37
N GLU A 63 -23.15 -12.07 14.14
CA GLU A 63 -23.47 -12.81 12.91
C GLU A 63 -22.35 -13.78 12.48
N ILE A 64 -21.11 -13.50 12.87
CA ILE A 64 -19.92 -14.28 12.49
C ILE A 64 -18.97 -14.51 13.67
N GLN A 65 -18.28 -15.66 13.67
CA GLN A 65 -17.37 -16.03 14.76
C GLN A 65 -16.03 -15.30 14.68
N GLY A 66 -15.60 -14.69 15.80
CA GLY A 66 -14.37 -13.90 15.88
C GLY A 66 -13.06 -14.64 15.56
N LYS A 67 -13.02 -15.98 15.59
CA LYS A 67 -11.81 -16.75 15.21
C LYS A 67 -11.51 -16.66 13.71
N ALA A 68 -12.53 -16.69 12.86
CA ALA A 68 -12.36 -16.56 11.41
C ALA A 68 -11.94 -15.14 11.03
N VAL A 69 -12.59 -14.14 11.64
CA VAL A 69 -12.28 -12.71 11.47
C VAL A 69 -10.85 -12.40 11.93
N SER A 70 -10.44 -12.91 13.09
CA SER A 70 -9.09 -12.70 13.62
C SER A 70 -8.00 -13.32 12.73
N ARG A 71 -8.24 -14.52 12.17
CA ARG A 71 -7.31 -15.15 11.21
C ARG A 71 -7.21 -14.38 9.91
N TRP A 72 -8.33 -13.85 9.41
CA TRP A 72 -8.36 -13.06 8.18
C TRP A 72 -7.65 -11.72 8.39
N LEU A 73 -7.89 -11.04 9.51
CA LEU A 73 -7.22 -9.79 9.92
C LEU A 73 -5.69 -9.94 9.97
N ALA A 74 -5.20 -11.04 10.56
CA ALA A 74 -3.76 -11.31 10.62
C ALA A 74 -3.16 -11.46 9.21
N LYS A 75 -3.82 -12.21 8.32
CA LYS A 75 -3.37 -12.37 6.94
C LYS A 75 -3.37 -11.07 6.15
N PHE A 76 -4.40 -10.24 6.33
CA PHE A 76 -4.45 -8.94 5.66
C PHE A 76 -3.29 -8.05 6.09
N LYS A 77 -3.03 -7.99 7.40
CA LYS A 77 -1.91 -7.22 7.94
C LYS A 77 -0.56 -7.69 7.39
N ASP A 78 -0.33 -9.00 7.31
CA ASP A 78 0.90 -9.55 6.72
C ASP A 78 1.05 -9.12 5.26
N VAL A 79 0.01 -9.29 4.43
CA VAL A 79 0.05 -8.90 3.00
C VAL A 79 0.25 -7.40 2.83
N ALA A 80 -0.35 -6.58 3.70
CA ALA A 80 -0.22 -5.14 3.63
C ALA A 80 1.23 -4.69 3.94
N TYR A 81 1.91 -5.35 4.88
CA TYR A 81 3.35 -5.10 5.10
C TYR A 81 4.20 -5.57 3.94
N ASP A 82 3.92 -6.73 3.35
CA ASP A 82 4.65 -7.20 2.16
C ASP A 82 4.54 -6.18 1.00
N VAL A 83 3.37 -5.57 0.82
CA VAL A 83 3.16 -4.51 -0.17
C VAL A 83 3.88 -3.22 0.23
N GLU A 84 3.84 -2.83 1.50
CA GLU A 84 4.54 -1.65 2.00
C GLU A 84 6.06 -1.73 1.77
N ASP A 85 6.66 -2.88 2.07
CA ASP A 85 8.11 -3.12 1.86
C ASP A 85 8.49 -2.97 0.37
N VAL A 86 7.68 -3.51 -0.55
CA VAL A 86 7.90 -3.39 -2.00
C VAL A 86 7.77 -1.93 -2.47
N LEU A 87 6.81 -1.18 -1.92
CA LEU A 87 6.64 0.24 -2.26
C LEU A 87 7.81 1.09 -1.77
N ASP A 88 8.30 0.83 -0.55
CA ASP A 88 9.45 1.54 0.01
C ASP A 88 10.73 1.27 -0.79
N ASP A 89 10.93 0.04 -1.26
CA ASP A 89 12.04 -0.31 -2.16
C ASP A 89 11.93 0.45 -3.50
N LEU A 90 10.73 0.54 -4.08
CA LEU A 90 10.51 1.26 -5.33
C LEU A 90 10.79 2.76 -5.19
N ASP A 91 10.28 3.39 -4.14
CA ASP A 91 10.54 4.80 -3.84
C ASP A 91 12.04 5.07 -3.66
N ALA A 92 12.74 4.18 -2.94
CA ALA A 92 14.19 4.28 -2.77
C ALA A 92 14.93 4.20 -4.11
N THR A 93 14.55 3.28 -5.01
CA THR A 93 15.18 3.16 -6.33
C THR A 93 14.93 4.39 -7.21
N ALA A 94 13.71 4.94 -7.21
CA ALA A 94 13.39 6.14 -7.98
C ALA A 94 14.15 7.38 -7.48
N LEU A 95 14.39 7.49 -6.18
CA LEU A 95 15.24 8.55 -5.62
C LEU A 95 16.70 8.43 -6.09
N VAL A 96 17.24 7.22 -6.20
CA VAL A 96 18.61 6.97 -6.70
C VAL A 96 18.74 7.33 -8.18
N GLU A 97 17.75 7.02 -9.02
CA GLU A 97 17.78 7.42 -10.44
C GLU A 97 17.72 8.95 -10.62
N LYS A 98 16.90 9.63 -9.83
CA LYS A 98 16.80 11.11 -9.83
C LYS A 98 18.10 11.80 -9.38
N THR A 99 18.83 11.23 -8.42
CA THR A 99 20.12 11.79 -7.97
C THR A 99 21.23 11.57 -9.00
N GLN A 100 21.31 10.38 -9.60
CA GLN A 100 22.32 10.10 -10.64
C GLN A 100 22.12 10.93 -11.92
N SER A 101 20.88 11.19 -12.33
CA SER A 101 20.59 12.08 -13.47
C SER A 101 21.01 13.54 -13.20
N LYS A 102 20.95 14.00 -11.95
CA LYS A 102 21.40 15.35 -11.56
C LYS A 102 22.93 15.44 -11.49
N GLU A 103 23.61 14.40 -11.02
CA GLU A 103 25.07 14.39 -10.95
C GLU A 103 25.73 14.31 -12.35
N GLN A 104 25.15 13.56 -13.30
CA GLN A 104 25.61 13.55 -14.69
C GLN A 104 25.36 14.89 -15.41
N SER A 105 24.28 15.61 -15.07
CA SER A 105 24.01 16.95 -15.62
C SER A 105 24.93 18.04 -15.04
N VAL A 106 25.47 17.87 -13.84
CA VAL A 106 26.40 18.83 -13.20
C VAL A 106 27.83 18.66 -13.72
N PHE A 107 28.17 17.51 -14.34
CA PHE A 107 29.52 17.21 -14.84
C PHE A 107 29.70 17.41 -16.36
N LEU A 108 28.81 18.10 -17.08
CA LEU A 108 29.11 18.49 -18.47
C LEU A 108 29.92 19.80 -18.47
N PRO A 109 31.25 19.78 -18.70
CA PRO A 109 31.99 21.02 -18.92
C PRO A 109 31.49 21.64 -20.23
N PHE A 110 31.35 22.96 -20.21
CA PHE A 110 31.18 23.78 -21.39
C PHE A 110 32.22 23.40 -22.47
N ASP A 111 31.75 23.08 -23.67
CA ASP A 111 32.53 23.16 -24.91
C ASP A 111 32.15 24.47 -25.63
#